data_AF-A0A7W2JMA0-F1
#
_entry.id   AF-A0A7W2JMA0-F1
#
_cell.length_a   1.000
_cell.length_b   1.000
_cell.length_c   1.000
_cell.angle_alpha   90.00
_cell.angle_beta   90.00
_cell.angle_gamma   90.00
#
_symmetry.space_group_name_H-M   'P 1'
#
loop_
_entity.id
_entity.type
_entity.pdbx_description
1 polymer ?
#
loop_
_entity_poly.entity_id
_entity_poly.type
_entity_poly.pdbx_seq_one_letter_code
_entity_poly.pdbx_strand_id
1 'polypeptide(L)' 'MSKYTRQFKLSAIQAFLQRGIGYRFIAAQFQMDPSLLRRWVQAYRIHGE' A
#
# COMPACT_ATOMS: atom_id res chain seq x y z
N MET A 1 -13.85 -6.32 -11.20
CA MET A 1 -12.85 -5.44 -11.82
C MET A 1 -12.06 -4.71 -10.75
N SER A 2 -10.96 -5.31 -10.29
CA SER A 2 -10.04 -4.68 -9.34
C SER A 2 -9.31 -3.54 -10.05
N LYS A 3 -9.72 -2.29 -9.82
CA LYS A 3 -9.05 -1.06 -10.29
C LYS A 3 -7.53 -1.01 -9.98
N TYR A 4 -7.05 -1.89 -9.11
CA TYR A 4 -5.63 -2.04 -8.77
C TYR A 4 -5.21 -3.50 -8.93
N THR A 5 -4.22 -3.73 -9.80
CA THR A 5 -3.59 -5.04 -9.99
C THR A 5 -2.87 -5.46 -8.70
N ARG A 6 -2.81 -6.77 -8.42
CA ARG A 6 -2.07 -7.31 -7.26
C ARG A 6 -0.63 -6.77 -7.19
N GLN A 7 0.04 -6.66 -8.34
CA GLN A 7 1.38 -6.10 -8.47
C GLN A 7 1.49 -4.65 -7.97
N PHE A 8 0.48 -3.81 -8.28
CA PHE A 8 0.43 -2.42 -7.83
C PHE A 8 0.27 -2.33 -6.32
N LYS A 9 -0.64 -3.16 -5.77
CA LYS A 9 -0.83 -3.32 -4.31
C LYS A 9 0.47 -3.65 -3.61
N LEU A 10 1.18 -4.68 -4.08
CA LEU A 10 2.44 -5.14 -3.52
C LEU A 10 3.53 -4.07 -3.62
N SER A 11 3.62 -3.37 -4.77
CA SER A 11 4.59 -2.29 -4.96
C SER A 11 4.40 -1.16 -3.94
N ALA A 12 3.15 -0.76 -3.68
CA ALA A 12 2.84 0.28 -2.69
C ALA A 12 3.15 -0.16 -1.25
N ILE A 13 2.84 -1.42 -0.90
CA ILE A 13 3.13 -2.00 0.42
C ILE A 13 4.65 -2.15 0.62
N GLN A 14 5.37 -2.66 -0.38
CA GLN A 14 6.83 -2.78 -0.33
C GLN A 14 7.52 -1.41 -0.27
N ALA A 15 7.04 -0.42 -1.02
CA ALA A 15 7.57 0.94 -0.93
C ALA A 15 7.38 1.53 0.48
N PHE A 16 6.25 1.26 1.13
CA PHE A 16 6.02 1.62 2.53
C PHE A 16 6.98 0.89 3.48
N LEU A 17 7.15 -0.42 3.33
CA LEU A 17 8.03 -1.24 4.18
C LEU A 17 9.52 -0.88 4.01
N GLN A 18 9.97 -0.57 2.79
CA GLN A 18 11.36 -0.24 2.50
C GLN A 18 11.72 1.20 2.89
N ARG A 19 10.83 2.16 2.60
CA ARG A 19 11.15 3.58 2.82
C ARG A 19 10.80 4.06 4.23
N GLY A 20 9.88 3.40 4.95
CA GLY A 20 9.48 3.77 6.31
C GLY A 20 8.82 5.16 6.44
N ILE A 21 8.62 5.87 5.33
CA ILE A 21 7.96 7.17 5.26
C ILE A 21 6.45 6.95 5.37
N GLY A 22 5.81 7.76 6.23
CA GLY A 22 4.42 7.55 6.64
C GLY A 22 3.42 7.42 5.48
N TYR A 23 2.26 6.82 5.78
CA TYR A 23 1.23 6.45 4.80
C TYR A 23 0.85 7.55 3.80
N ARG A 24 0.80 8.82 4.23
CA ARG A 24 0.42 9.95 3.36
C ARG A 24 1.41 10.18 2.21
N PHE A 25 2.71 10.01 2.48
CA PHE A 25 3.74 10.26 1.48
C PHE A 25 3.72 9.20 0.38
N ILE A 26 3.68 7.93 0.78
CA ILE A 26 3.55 6.81 -0.16
C ILE A 26 2.23 6.92 -0.93
N ALA A 27 1.12 7.18 -0.23
CA ALA A 27 -0.17 7.31 -0.90
C ALA A 27 -0.20 8.46 -1.93
N ALA A 28 0.43 9.60 -1.64
CA ALA A 28 0.58 10.69 -2.60
C ALA A 28 1.44 10.28 -3.82
N GLN A 29 2.55 9.56 -3.60
CA GLN A 29 3.43 9.08 -4.68
C GLN A 29 2.71 8.10 -5.62
N PHE A 30 1.84 7.25 -5.07
CA PHE A 30 1.04 6.29 -5.83
C PHE A 30 -0.35 6.85 -6.24
N GLN A 31 -0.59 8.15 -6.05
CA GLN A 31 -1.87 8.84 -6.31
C GLN A 31 -3.10 8.06 -5.80
N MET A 32 -2.98 7.53 -4.58
CA MET A 32 -3.99 6.70 -3.93
C MET A 32 -4.38 7.29 -2.58
N ASP A 33 -5.50 6.82 -2.03
CA ASP A 33 -5.94 7.27 -0.71
C ASP A 33 -5.05 6.67 0.40
N PRO A 34 -4.58 7.48 1.38
CA PRO A 34 -3.79 6.98 2.51
C PRO A 34 -4.51 5.94 3.34
N SER A 35 -5.84 6.03 3.46
CA SER A 35 -6.67 5.06 4.19
C SER A 35 -6.73 3.72 3.45
N LEU A 36 -6.72 3.76 2.12
CA LEU A 36 -6.63 2.57 1.27
C LEU A 36 -5.28 1.87 1.46
N LEU A 37 -4.18 2.63 1.47
CA LEU A 37 -2.84 2.09 1.74
C LEU A 37 -2.78 1.44 3.13
N ARG A 38 -3.36 2.10 4.15
CA ARG A 38 -3.42 1.55 5.50
C ARG A 38 -4.13 0.20 5.54
N ARG A 39 -5.29 0.09 4.87
CA ARG A 39 -6.04 -1.18 4.78
C ARG A 39 -5.22 -2.27 4.09
N TRP A 40 -4.47 -1.93 3.04
CA TRP A 40 -3.64 -2.89 2.32
C TRP A 40 -2.47 -3.39 3.17
N VAL A 41 -1.75 -2.47 3.83
CA VAL A 41 -0.65 -2.83 4.74
C VAL A 41 -1.16 -3.64 5.92
N GLN A 42 -2.32 -3.29 6.46
CA GLN A 42 -2.93 -4.02 7.57
C GLN A 42 -3.40 -5.42 7.16
N ALA A 43 -4.04 -5.55 5.99
CA ALA A 43 -4.40 -6.85 5.43
C ALA A 43 -3.15 -7.71 5.19
N TYR A 44 -2.07 -7.13 4.64
CA TYR A 44 -0.81 -7.81 4.41
C TYR A 44 -0.13 -8.26 5.72
N ARG A 45 -0.17 -7.44 6.77
CA ARG A 45 0.34 -7.80 8.11
C ARG A 45 -0.47 -8.91 8.80
N ILE A 46 -1.78 -8.95 8.56
CA ILE A 46 -2.67 -9.96 9.17
C ILE A 46 -2.58 -11.29 8.42
N HIS A 47 -2.57 -11.25 7.10
CA HIS A 47 -2.64 -12.46 6.27
C HIS A 47 -1.29 -13.03 5.85
N GLY A 48 -0.20 -12.25 5.92
CA GLY A 48 1.13 -12.71 5.52
C GLY A 48 1.29 -12.90 3.99
N GLU A 49 0.21 -13.21 3.26
CA GLU A 49 0.07 -13.21 1.79
C GLU A 49 -1.42 -13.22 1.36
#